data_AF-A0A7C2CZ80-F1
#
_entry.id   AF-A0A7C2CZ80-F1
#
_cell.length_a   1.000
_cell.length_b   1.000
_cell.length_c   1.000
_cell.angle_alpha   90.00
_cell.angle_beta   90.00
_cell.angle_gamma   90.00
#
_symmetry.space_group_name_H-M   'P 1'
#
loop_
_entity.id
_entity.type
_entity.pdbx_description
1 polymer ?
#
loop_
_entity_poly.entity_id
_entity_poly.type
_entity_poly.pdbx_seq_one_letter_code
_entity_poly.pdbx_strand_id
1 'polypeptide(L)'
;MEYVQLVLAQLPAERLEQALRPGGLLDKLDEHRNHLVHQPGFQDMRVVRSINRQGNVQLVVETRWADDQSLIDYETGEPTVTSILEQYRDMLVPGSLQVIDLEALRSEEWWRRFEAEQQVRERTAFPFIVPAIAFLFGVLVVYGLSRIYLELAHWRVGDVDMATPLALGISALILLAGWFVASRPQIKAWQVGGMAAVVLLGILAGAIWAAVHEEGGAREAAAEQPPAATAPAGGGGGAGGGAPATGLEVRAVRSLRFNSQQLVVAANQPVTITFINEDTGQVHDFTIWRNRQEAQAGGRPLAGTEFCTAPCQETLNVTLAPGNYYFNCTVHPQQMTGTLVAR
;
A
#
# COMPACT_ATOMS: atom_id res chain seq x y z
N MET A 1 -0.07 -11.77 24.51
CA MET A 1 0.86 -11.98 23.38
C MET A 1 1.11 -13.48 23.34
N GLU A 2 1.18 -14.08 22.17
CA GLU A 2 1.26 -15.54 22.07
C GLU A 2 2.69 -16.01 22.33
N TYR A 3 2.84 -17.07 23.11
CA TYR A 3 4.13 -17.69 23.42
C TYR A 3 4.21 -19.06 22.78
N VAL A 4 5.41 -19.42 22.33
CA VAL A 4 5.66 -20.67 21.61
C VAL A 4 6.87 -21.35 22.25
N GLN A 5 6.70 -22.58 22.69
CA GLN A 5 7.81 -23.44 23.08
C GLN A 5 8.08 -24.46 21.97
N LEU A 6 9.34 -24.56 21.57
CA LEU A 6 9.85 -25.56 20.65
C LEU A 6 10.72 -26.56 21.41
N VAL A 7 10.32 -27.83 21.42
CA VAL A 7 11.13 -28.93 21.92
C VAL A 7 11.67 -29.73 20.74
N LEU A 8 12.98 -29.72 20.57
CA LEU A 8 13.69 -30.39 19.49
C LEU A 8 14.37 -31.65 20.03
N ALA A 9 14.27 -32.74 19.30
CA ALA A 9 15.00 -33.98 19.59
C ALA A 9 15.35 -34.70 18.29
N GLN A 10 16.36 -35.57 18.30
CA GLN A 10 16.69 -36.41 17.16
C GLN A 10 16.43 -37.87 17.48
N LEU A 11 15.80 -38.58 16.54
CA LEU A 11 15.62 -40.03 16.58
C LEU A 11 16.51 -40.70 15.53
N PRO A 12 17.27 -41.76 15.87
CA PRO A 12 17.91 -42.59 14.86
C PRO A 12 16.86 -43.19 13.90
N ALA A 13 17.12 -43.22 12.58
CA ALA A 13 16.16 -43.76 11.60
C ALA A 13 15.71 -45.19 11.91
N GLU A 14 16.61 -46.02 12.44
CA GLU A 14 16.33 -47.40 12.87
C GLU A 14 15.31 -47.50 14.02
N ARG A 15 15.13 -46.44 14.81
CA ARG A 15 14.16 -46.38 15.92
C ARG A 15 12.83 -45.76 15.50
N LEU A 16 12.72 -45.21 14.29
CA LEU A 16 11.51 -44.51 13.85
C LEU A 16 10.28 -45.43 13.84
N GLU A 17 10.43 -46.66 13.35
CA GLU A 17 9.33 -47.63 13.35
C GLU A 17 8.85 -47.96 14.77
N GLN A 18 9.78 -48.05 15.73
CA GLN A 18 9.44 -48.28 17.13
C GLN A 18 8.69 -47.08 17.74
N ALA A 19 9.09 -45.86 17.39
CA ALA A 19 8.44 -44.63 17.85
C ALA A 19 7.02 -44.45 17.29
N LEU A 20 6.72 -45.03 16.13
CA LEU A 20 5.41 -44.98 15.46
C LEU A 20 4.42 -46.06 15.90
N ARG A 21 4.86 -47.08 16.66
CA ARG A 21 3.97 -48.14 17.14
C ARG A 21 2.97 -47.58 18.15
N PRO A 22 1.78 -48.21 18.29
CA PRO A 22 0.88 -47.92 19.40
C PRO A 22 1.61 -48.04 20.74
N GLY A 23 1.45 -47.07 21.63
CA GLY A 23 2.20 -46.92 22.87
C GLY A 23 3.65 -46.42 22.72
N GLY A 24 4.08 -46.11 21.50
CA GLY A 24 5.38 -45.52 21.19
C GLY A 24 5.43 -44.02 21.51
N LEU A 25 6.59 -43.40 21.28
CA LEU A 25 6.82 -41.99 21.58
C LEU A 25 5.81 -41.06 20.89
N LEU A 26 5.55 -41.27 19.60
CA LEU A 26 4.66 -40.37 18.84
C LEU A 26 3.21 -40.51 19.30
N ASP A 27 2.79 -41.72 19.64
CA ASP A 27 1.46 -41.98 20.23
C ASP A 27 1.33 -41.28 21.59
N LYS A 28 2.38 -41.31 22.43
CA LYS A 28 2.40 -40.57 23.70
C LYS A 28 2.36 -39.06 23.54
N LEU A 29 3.02 -38.51 22.52
CA LEU A 29 2.93 -37.07 22.22
C LEU A 29 1.52 -36.68 21.73
N ASP A 30 0.84 -37.57 21.00
CA ASP A 30 -0.55 -37.36 20.59
C ASP A 30 -1.54 -37.51 21.76
N GLU A 31 -1.32 -38.46 22.67
CA GLU A 31 -2.07 -38.53 23.94
C GLU A 31 -1.88 -37.24 24.77
N HIS A 32 -0.64 -36.75 24.85
CA HIS A 32 -0.31 -35.52 25.58
C HIS A 32 -1.00 -34.31 24.96
N ARG A 33 -1.03 -34.20 23.63
CA ARG A 33 -1.79 -33.17 22.93
C ARG A 33 -3.26 -33.13 23.38
N ASN A 34 -3.91 -34.29 23.48
CA ASN A 34 -5.30 -34.37 23.94
C ASN A 34 -5.46 -33.99 25.42
N HIS A 35 -4.45 -34.24 26.24
CA HIS A 35 -4.40 -33.78 27.62
C HIS A 35 -4.31 -32.25 27.69
N LEU A 36 -3.43 -31.64 26.88
CA LEU A 36 -3.20 -30.19 26.86
C LEU A 36 -4.41 -29.37 26.42
N VAL A 37 -5.32 -29.93 25.62
CA VAL A 37 -6.59 -29.25 25.23
C VAL A 37 -7.40 -28.78 26.44
N HIS A 38 -7.23 -29.40 27.61
CA HIS A 38 -7.92 -29.04 28.84
C HIS A 38 -7.13 -28.07 29.73
N GLN A 39 -5.90 -27.73 29.38
CA GLN A 39 -5.08 -26.82 30.16
C GLN A 39 -5.42 -25.36 29.89
N PRO A 40 -5.48 -24.51 30.92
CA PRO A 40 -5.65 -23.07 30.75
C PRO A 40 -4.54 -22.49 29.86
N GLY A 41 -4.94 -21.59 28.95
CA GLY A 41 -4.00 -20.88 28.08
C GLY A 41 -3.38 -21.70 26.94
N PHE A 42 -3.59 -23.00 26.87
CA PHE A 42 -3.14 -23.82 25.74
C PHE A 42 -3.90 -23.48 24.45
N GLN A 43 -3.18 -23.29 23.35
CA GLN A 43 -3.75 -22.94 22.05
C GLN A 43 -3.63 -24.09 21.04
N ASP A 44 -2.43 -24.65 20.89
CA ASP A 44 -2.17 -25.74 19.95
C ASP A 44 -0.88 -26.49 20.30
N MET A 45 -0.78 -27.74 19.83
CA MET A 45 0.46 -28.50 19.84
C MET A 45 0.63 -29.21 18.51
N ARG A 46 1.82 -29.03 17.91
CA ARG A 46 2.18 -29.61 16.63
C ARG A 46 3.44 -30.44 16.75
N VAL A 47 3.33 -31.70 16.34
CA VAL A 47 4.46 -32.61 16.26
C VAL A 47 4.87 -32.73 14.79
N VAL A 48 6.06 -32.24 14.47
CA VAL A 48 6.64 -32.24 13.13
C VAL A 48 7.88 -33.11 13.12
N ARG A 49 8.06 -33.88 12.06
CA ARG A 49 9.24 -34.72 11.86
C ARG A 49 9.83 -34.49 10.47
N SER A 50 11.16 -34.48 10.37
CA SER A 50 11.84 -34.43 9.08
C SER A 50 11.60 -35.71 8.29
N ILE A 51 11.42 -35.61 6.97
CA ILE A 51 11.36 -36.77 6.09
C ILE A 51 12.80 -37.14 5.71
N ASN A 52 13.44 -37.98 6.50
CA ASN A 52 14.76 -38.50 6.18
C ASN A 52 14.74 -40.03 6.05
N ARG A 53 15.19 -40.55 4.90
CA ARG A 53 15.26 -41.99 4.65
C ARG A 53 16.55 -42.63 5.17
N GLN A 54 17.60 -41.82 5.37
CA GLN A 54 18.92 -42.26 5.83
C GLN A 54 19.50 -41.21 6.78
N GLY A 55 19.74 -41.58 8.03
CA GLY A 55 20.26 -40.68 9.08
C GLY A 55 19.23 -40.30 10.14
N ASN A 56 19.57 -39.37 11.03
CA ASN A 56 18.68 -38.99 12.13
C ASN A 56 17.44 -38.25 11.61
N VAL A 57 16.30 -38.57 12.22
CA VAL A 57 15.02 -37.89 12.05
C VAL A 57 14.95 -36.78 13.09
N GLN A 58 14.86 -35.53 12.63
CA GLN A 58 14.58 -34.40 13.51
C GLN A 58 13.11 -34.44 13.90
N LEU A 59 12.85 -34.48 15.21
CA LEU A 59 11.55 -34.27 15.82
C LEU A 59 11.50 -32.83 16.35
N VAL A 60 10.42 -32.13 16.06
CA VAL A 60 10.13 -30.80 16.58
C VAL A 60 8.71 -30.84 17.13
N VAL A 61 8.57 -30.50 18.40
CA VAL A 61 7.28 -30.40 19.07
C VAL A 61 7.08 -28.94 19.44
N GLU A 62 6.10 -28.31 18.80
CA GLU A 62 5.68 -26.94 19.06
C GLU A 62 4.48 -26.98 20.00
N THR A 63 4.51 -26.19 21.08
CA THR A 63 3.33 -25.88 21.91
C THR A 63 3.11 -24.38 21.92
N ARG A 64 1.85 -23.95 21.83
CA ARG A 64 1.45 -22.55 21.73
C ARG A 64 0.56 -22.18 22.90
N TRP A 65 0.81 -21.01 23.46
CA TRP A 65 0.22 -20.55 24.72
C TRP A 65 -0.27 -19.10 24.59
N ALA A 66 -1.38 -18.80 25.25
CA ALA A 66 -2.06 -17.51 25.20
C ALA A 66 -1.28 -16.38 25.90
N ASP A 67 -0.50 -16.75 26.92
CA ASP A 67 0.24 -15.87 27.82
C ASP A 67 1.45 -16.60 28.43
N ASP A 68 2.35 -15.82 29.02
CA ASP A 68 3.60 -16.28 29.63
C ASP A 68 3.33 -17.14 30.87
N GLN A 69 2.37 -16.73 31.71
CA GLN A 69 2.04 -17.44 32.94
C GLN A 69 1.59 -18.87 32.65
N SER A 70 0.74 -19.09 31.65
CA SER A 70 0.27 -20.41 31.26
C SER A 70 1.41 -21.31 30.77
N LEU A 71 2.39 -20.75 30.05
CA LEU A 71 3.59 -21.49 29.64
C LEU A 71 4.46 -21.87 30.86
N ILE A 72 4.67 -20.96 31.79
CA ILE A 72 5.44 -21.22 33.03
C ILE A 72 4.75 -22.29 33.88
N ASP A 73 3.43 -22.20 34.04
CA ASP A 73 2.64 -23.17 34.80
C ASP A 73 2.74 -24.57 34.16
N TYR A 74 2.76 -24.64 32.83
CA TYR A 74 2.99 -25.88 32.10
C TYR A 74 4.41 -26.42 32.29
N GLU A 75 5.45 -25.59 32.15
CA GLU A 75 6.85 -25.99 32.28
C GLU A 75 7.23 -26.47 33.68
N THR A 76 6.57 -25.91 34.70
CA THR A 76 6.76 -26.28 36.10
C THR A 76 5.90 -27.47 36.54
N GLY A 77 4.90 -27.83 35.73
CA GLY A 77 4.03 -28.98 35.93
C GLY A 77 4.58 -30.27 35.32
N GLU A 78 3.92 -31.39 35.62
CA GLU A 78 4.12 -32.65 34.91
C GLU A 78 2.76 -33.26 34.53
N PRO A 79 2.64 -33.89 33.35
CA PRO A 79 3.68 -34.14 32.35
C PRO A 79 3.93 -32.96 31.39
N THR A 80 5.17 -32.84 30.89
CA THR A 80 5.56 -31.93 29.79
C THR A 80 6.07 -32.73 28.60
N VAL A 81 6.19 -32.09 27.44
CA VAL A 81 6.84 -32.68 26.26
C VAL A 81 8.27 -33.11 26.59
N THR A 82 9.00 -32.28 27.35
CA THR A 82 10.35 -32.59 27.82
C THR A 82 10.34 -33.84 28.71
N SER A 83 9.44 -33.94 29.69
CA SER A 83 9.39 -35.11 30.59
C SER A 83 9.01 -36.40 29.85
N ILE A 84 8.12 -36.31 28.85
CA ILE A 84 7.80 -37.44 27.97
C ILE A 84 9.02 -37.85 27.16
N LEU A 85 9.73 -36.91 26.53
CA LEU A 85 10.93 -37.22 25.76
C LEU A 85 12.05 -37.81 26.61
N GLU A 86 12.20 -37.37 27.86
CA GLU A 86 13.12 -37.94 28.83
C GLU A 86 12.78 -39.38 29.21
N GLN A 87 11.49 -39.72 29.35
CA GLN A 87 11.05 -41.10 29.57
C GLN A 87 11.47 -42.02 28.40
N TYR A 88 11.57 -41.46 27.19
CA TYR A 88 11.96 -42.14 25.96
C TYR A 88 13.41 -41.86 25.54
N ARG A 89 14.27 -41.37 26.44
CA ARG A 89 15.66 -40.97 26.17
C ARG A 89 16.49 -42.02 25.44
N ASP A 90 16.24 -43.30 25.68
CA ASP A 90 16.98 -44.41 25.05
C ASP A 90 16.68 -44.56 23.55
N MET A 91 15.60 -43.94 23.07
CA MET A 91 15.26 -43.88 21.65
C MET A 91 15.77 -42.60 20.98
N LEU A 92 16.26 -41.63 21.75
CA LEU A 92 16.75 -40.34 21.26
C LEU A 92 18.28 -40.38 21.09
N VAL A 93 18.78 -39.55 20.18
CA VAL A 93 20.22 -39.30 20.06
C VAL A 93 20.69 -38.56 21.31
N PRO A 94 21.75 -39.03 22.00
CA PRO A 94 22.26 -38.37 23.21
C PRO A 94 22.61 -36.89 22.97
N GLY A 95 22.15 -36.01 23.86
CA GLY A 95 22.41 -34.56 23.77
C GLY A 95 21.65 -33.83 22.66
N SER A 96 20.68 -34.49 21.99
CA SER A 96 19.88 -33.86 20.95
C SER A 96 18.65 -33.10 21.46
N LEU A 97 18.28 -33.29 22.73
CA LEU A 97 17.13 -32.63 23.34
C LEU A 97 17.45 -31.15 23.59
N GLN A 98 16.63 -30.26 23.03
CA GLN A 98 16.74 -28.81 23.20
C GLN A 98 15.34 -28.22 23.39
N VAL A 99 15.23 -27.25 24.29
CA VAL A 99 14.00 -26.49 24.54
C VAL A 99 14.27 -25.03 24.23
N ILE A 100 13.39 -24.40 23.47
CA ILE A 100 13.50 -23.00 23.05
C ILE A 100 12.15 -22.33 23.24
N ASP A 101 12.13 -21.28 24.05
CA ASP A 101 10.92 -20.48 24.28
C ASP A 101 11.00 -19.17 23.51
N LEU A 102 9.89 -18.82 22.87
CA LEU A 102 9.78 -17.74 21.91
C LEU A 102 8.51 -16.94 22.17
N GLU A 103 8.61 -15.62 21.99
CA GLU A 103 7.46 -14.73 21.96
C GLU A 103 7.06 -14.47 20.49
N ALA A 104 5.80 -14.76 20.14
CA ALA A 104 5.30 -14.55 18.79
C ALA A 104 4.95 -13.08 18.56
N LEU A 105 5.84 -12.36 17.86
CA LEU A 105 5.65 -10.94 17.50
C LEU A 105 4.53 -10.69 16.48
N ARG A 106 4.03 -11.72 15.78
CA ARG A 106 2.92 -11.64 14.79
C ARG A 106 2.13 -12.96 14.80
N SER A 107 0.85 -12.90 15.19
CA SER A 107 -0.05 -14.09 15.22
C SER A 107 -0.69 -14.37 13.85
N GLU A 108 -1.09 -15.62 13.59
CA GLU A 108 -1.75 -16.03 12.33
C GLU A 108 -3.08 -15.31 12.05
N GLU A 109 -3.73 -14.76 13.09
CA GLU A 109 -4.98 -14.01 12.94
C GLU A 109 -4.82 -12.77 12.04
N TRP A 110 -3.63 -12.18 12.01
CA TRP A 110 -3.31 -11.05 11.15
C TRP A 110 -3.43 -11.40 9.66
N TRP A 111 -2.96 -12.61 9.27
CA TRP A 111 -3.04 -13.09 7.89
C TRP A 111 -4.48 -13.42 7.48
N ARG A 112 -5.25 -14.11 8.33
CA ARG A 112 -6.64 -14.47 8.01
C ARG A 112 -7.55 -13.25 7.81
N ARG A 113 -7.35 -12.18 8.60
CA ARG A 113 -8.07 -10.92 8.39
C ARG A 113 -7.69 -10.23 7.08
N PHE A 114 -6.39 -10.19 6.77
CA PHE A 114 -5.90 -9.57 5.54
C PHE A 114 -6.40 -10.29 4.28
N GLU A 115 -6.42 -11.62 4.28
CA GLU A 115 -6.92 -12.44 3.17
C GLU A 115 -8.44 -12.29 2.98
N ALA A 116 -9.20 -12.23 4.07
CA ALA A 116 -10.65 -12.03 4.03
C ALA A 116 -11.03 -10.67 3.41
N GLU A 117 -10.30 -9.61 3.75
CA GLU A 117 -10.52 -8.27 3.17
C GLU A 117 -10.16 -8.22 1.67
N GLN A 118 -9.12 -8.94 1.24
CA GLN A 118 -8.78 -9.00 -0.19
C GLN A 118 -9.80 -9.78 -1.02
N GLN A 119 -10.29 -10.93 -0.52
CA GLN A 119 -11.29 -11.73 -1.26
C GLN A 119 -12.62 -11.00 -1.46
N VAL A 120 -13.08 -10.22 -0.47
CA VAL A 120 -14.31 -9.42 -0.61
C VAL A 120 -14.10 -8.32 -1.65
N ARG A 121 -12.94 -7.66 -1.66
CA ARG A 121 -12.63 -6.58 -2.61
C ARG A 121 -12.51 -7.10 -4.05
N GLU A 122 -11.89 -8.26 -4.26
CA GLU A 122 -11.79 -8.85 -5.61
C GLU A 122 -13.13 -9.33 -6.15
N ARG A 123 -14.00 -9.89 -5.30
CA ARG A 123 -15.27 -10.48 -5.75
C ARG A 123 -16.39 -9.47 -5.98
N THR A 124 -16.33 -8.31 -5.31
CA THR A 124 -17.37 -7.26 -5.42
C THR A 124 -16.93 -6.04 -6.22
N ALA A 125 -15.67 -5.63 -6.16
CA ALA A 125 -15.23 -4.37 -6.77
C ALA A 125 -14.76 -4.55 -8.24
N PHE A 126 -14.16 -5.70 -8.58
CA PHE A 126 -13.60 -5.95 -9.91
C PHE A 126 -14.60 -5.87 -11.08
N PRO A 127 -15.85 -6.41 -11.01
CA PRO A 127 -16.76 -6.39 -12.16
C PRO A 127 -17.37 -5.01 -12.45
N PHE A 128 -17.36 -4.08 -11.48
CA PHE A 128 -17.92 -2.73 -11.67
C PHE A 128 -16.84 -1.68 -11.93
N ILE A 129 -15.68 -1.78 -11.27
CA ILE A 129 -14.62 -0.79 -11.40
C ILE A 129 -13.96 -0.84 -12.77
N VAL A 130 -13.72 -2.03 -13.33
CA VAL A 130 -13.08 -2.17 -14.64
C VAL A 130 -13.89 -1.52 -15.78
N PRO A 131 -15.20 -1.82 -15.96
CA PRO A 131 -15.99 -1.14 -16.99
C PRO A 131 -16.18 0.36 -16.71
N ALA A 132 -16.24 0.78 -15.44
CA ALA A 132 -16.31 2.21 -15.10
C ALA A 132 -15.03 2.97 -15.50
N ILE A 133 -13.85 2.40 -15.24
CA ILE A 133 -12.56 2.97 -15.66
C ILE A 133 -12.45 2.99 -17.18
N ALA A 134 -12.83 1.90 -17.86
CA ALA A 134 -12.81 1.84 -19.33
C ALA A 134 -13.75 2.88 -19.96
N PHE A 135 -14.93 3.09 -19.37
CA PHE A 135 -15.87 4.13 -19.80
C PHE A 135 -15.27 5.54 -19.62
N LEU A 136 -14.73 5.83 -18.43
CA LEU A 136 -14.11 7.12 -18.13
C LEU A 136 -12.90 7.41 -19.04
N PHE A 137 -12.08 6.38 -19.30
CA PHE A 137 -10.99 6.44 -20.27
C PHE A 137 -11.50 6.78 -21.67
N GLY A 138 -12.54 6.09 -22.15
CA GLY A 138 -13.15 6.35 -23.45
C GLY A 138 -13.65 7.78 -23.58
N VAL A 139 -14.35 8.29 -22.57
CA VAL A 139 -14.84 9.68 -22.52
C VAL A 139 -13.68 10.68 -22.61
N LEU A 140 -12.59 10.45 -21.86
CA LEU A 140 -11.44 11.36 -21.86
C LEU A 140 -10.71 11.36 -23.21
N VAL A 141 -10.55 10.20 -23.83
CA VAL A 141 -9.98 10.06 -25.18
C VAL A 141 -10.83 10.78 -26.21
N VAL A 142 -12.15 10.58 -26.20
CA VAL A 142 -13.08 11.23 -27.14
C VAL A 142 -13.04 12.75 -26.96
N TYR A 143 -13.07 13.24 -25.71
CA TYR A 143 -12.98 14.66 -25.42
C TYR A 143 -11.66 15.27 -25.90
N GLY A 144 -10.53 14.64 -25.58
CA GLY A 144 -9.20 15.13 -25.98
C GLY A 144 -9.01 15.14 -27.49
N LEU A 145 -9.43 14.07 -28.19
CA LEU A 145 -9.39 14.02 -29.64
C LEU A 145 -10.34 15.05 -30.28
N SER A 146 -11.55 15.22 -29.74
CA SER A 146 -12.49 16.24 -30.22
C SER A 146 -11.85 17.64 -30.18
N ARG A 147 -11.16 17.98 -29.09
CA ARG A 147 -10.45 19.26 -28.97
C ARG A 147 -9.33 19.41 -30.00
N ILE A 148 -8.54 18.35 -30.22
CA ILE A 148 -7.46 18.36 -31.21
C ILE A 148 -8.02 18.49 -32.64
N TYR A 149 -9.13 17.82 -32.96
CA TYR A 149 -9.76 17.90 -34.28
C TYR A 149 -10.37 19.27 -34.59
N LEU A 150 -10.96 19.93 -33.59
CA LEU A 150 -11.50 21.29 -33.76
C LEU A 150 -10.39 22.30 -34.07
N GLU A 151 -9.21 22.14 -33.47
CA GLU A 151 -8.04 22.97 -33.78
C GLU A 151 -7.49 22.65 -35.19
N LEU A 152 -7.32 21.36 -35.50
CA LEU A 152 -6.80 20.92 -36.81
C LEU A 152 -7.75 21.21 -37.98
N ALA A 153 -9.05 21.42 -37.73
CA ALA A 153 -10.02 21.77 -38.76
C ALA A 153 -9.67 23.07 -39.50
N HIS A 154 -8.89 23.95 -38.87
CA HIS A 154 -8.42 25.21 -39.47
C HIS A 154 -7.13 25.04 -40.27
N TRP A 155 -6.45 23.89 -40.18
CA TRP A 155 -5.15 23.65 -40.79
C TRP A 155 -5.28 22.79 -42.06
N ARG A 156 -5.22 23.45 -43.23
CA ARG A 156 -5.25 22.82 -44.55
C ARG A 156 -3.87 22.80 -45.19
N VAL A 157 -3.49 21.65 -45.75
CA VAL A 157 -2.29 21.51 -46.59
C VAL A 157 -2.76 21.14 -48.00
N GLY A 158 -2.87 22.12 -48.90
CA GLY A 158 -3.54 21.94 -50.19
C GLY A 158 -5.06 21.84 -50.04
N ASP A 159 -5.69 20.91 -50.76
CA ASP A 159 -7.15 20.65 -50.72
C ASP A 159 -7.56 19.60 -49.66
N VAL A 160 -6.63 19.13 -48.83
CA VAL A 160 -6.87 18.03 -47.91
C VAL A 160 -7.00 18.54 -46.48
N ASP A 161 -8.14 18.25 -45.84
CA ASP A 161 -8.35 18.52 -44.43
C ASP A 161 -7.53 17.54 -43.57
N MET A 162 -6.66 18.06 -42.71
CA MET A 162 -5.70 17.25 -41.92
C MET A 162 -6.39 16.37 -40.86
N ALA A 163 -7.68 16.56 -40.61
CA ALA A 163 -8.47 15.72 -39.72
C ALA A 163 -8.58 14.26 -40.22
N THR A 164 -8.79 14.04 -41.52
CA THR A 164 -8.96 12.70 -42.08
C THR A 164 -7.70 11.81 -41.96
N PRO A 165 -6.48 12.26 -42.33
CA PRO A 165 -5.27 11.45 -42.18
C PRO A 165 -4.90 11.22 -40.71
N LEU A 166 -5.17 12.17 -39.81
CA LEU A 166 -4.95 11.96 -38.36
C LEU A 166 -5.86 10.85 -37.82
N ALA A 167 -7.13 10.82 -38.24
CA ALA A 167 -8.09 9.79 -37.84
C ALA A 167 -7.63 8.40 -38.27
N LEU A 168 -7.23 8.26 -39.54
CA LEU A 168 -6.70 7.00 -40.06
C LEU A 168 -5.44 6.55 -39.32
N GLY A 169 -4.53 7.48 -39.00
CA GLY A 169 -3.31 7.19 -38.24
C GLY A 169 -3.61 6.67 -36.82
N ILE A 170 -4.54 7.32 -36.11
CA ILE A 170 -4.94 6.92 -34.77
C ILE A 170 -5.64 5.55 -34.80
N SER A 171 -6.55 5.32 -35.75
CA SER A 171 -7.20 4.02 -35.93
C SER A 171 -6.20 2.90 -36.19
N ALA A 172 -5.21 3.13 -37.07
CA ALA A 172 -4.16 2.14 -37.33
C ALA A 172 -3.32 1.84 -36.08
N LEU A 173 -2.98 2.86 -35.28
CA LEU A 173 -2.21 2.70 -34.05
C LEU A 173 -2.96 1.90 -32.99
N ILE A 174 -4.28 2.14 -32.83
CA ILE A 174 -5.13 1.38 -31.91
C ILE A 174 -5.17 -0.10 -32.31
N LEU A 175 -5.34 -0.39 -33.60
CA LEU A 175 -5.38 -1.76 -34.11
C LEU A 175 -4.03 -2.48 -33.91
N LEU A 176 -2.91 -1.80 -34.17
CA LEU A 176 -1.57 -2.36 -33.96
C LEU A 176 -1.27 -2.62 -32.48
N ALA A 177 -1.68 -1.72 -31.59
CA ALA A 177 -1.54 -1.91 -30.14
C ALA A 177 -2.39 -3.08 -29.64
N GLY A 178 -3.65 -3.19 -30.10
CA GLY A 178 -4.53 -4.32 -29.80
C GLY A 178 -3.94 -5.64 -30.26
N TRP A 179 -3.41 -5.68 -31.49
CA TRP A 179 -2.71 -6.85 -32.03
C TRP A 179 -1.47 -7.23 -31.21
N PHE A 180 -0.63 -6.26 -30.83
CA PHE A 180 0.57 -6.51 -30.04
C PHE A 180 0.28 -7.09 -28.66
N VAL A 181 -0.75 -6.56 -27.98
CA VAL A 181 -1.18 -7.06 -26.66
C VAL A 181 -1.79 -8.46 -26.79
N ALA A 182 -2.66 -8.69 -27.78
CA ALA A 182 -3.28 -10.00 -28.01
C ALA A 182 -2.26 -11.09 -28.39
N SER A 183 -1.19 -10.72 -29.08
CA SER A 183 -0.13 -11.65 -29.51
C SER A 183 0.84 -12.03 -28.39
N ARG A 184 0.76 -11.41 -27.20
CA ARG A 184 1.72 -11.57 -26.10
C ARG A 184 1.02 -11.94 -24.78
N PRO A 185 0.68 -13.24 -24.56
CA PRO A 185 -0.08 -13.69 -23.40
C PRO A 185 0.65 -13.59 -22.05
N GLN A 186 1.93 -13.21 -22.02
CA GLN A 186 2.72 -13.07 -20.79
C GLN A 186 2.84 -11.63 -20.25
N ILE A 187 2.15 -10.66 -20.86
CA ILE A 187 2.21 -9.26 -20.40
C ILE A 187 1.43 -9.13 -19.08
N LYS A 188 2.10 -8.60 -18.04
CA LYS A 188 1.48 -8.36 -16.73
C LYS A 188 0.51 -7.18 -16.81
N ALA A 189 -0.61 -7.23 -16.09
CA ALA A 189 -1.67 -6.21 -16.14
C ALA A 189 -1.18 -4.76 -15.91
N TRP A 190 -0.19 -4.58 -15.05
CA TRP A 190 0.50 -3.29 -14.83
C TRP A 190 1.10 -2.70 -16.11
N GLN A 191 1.63 -3.53 -17.03
CA GLN A 191 2.31 -3.07 -18.25
C GLN A 191 1.29 -2.56 -19.27
N VAL A 192 0.12 -3.22 -19.33
CA VAL A 192 -1.02 -2.75 -20.14
C VAL A 192 -1.56 -1.42 -19.61
N GLY A 193 -1.68 -1.29 -18.29
CA GLY A 193 -2.05 -0.03 -17.63
C GLY A 193 -1.05 1.10 -17.91
N GLY A 194 0.25 0.79 -17.88
CA GLY A 194 1.32 1.74 -18.22
C GLY A 194 1.24 2.23 -19.66
N MET A 195 0.99 1.34 -20.64
CA MET A 195 0.82 1.72 -22.04
C MET A 195 -0.40 2.62 -22.25
N ALA A 196 -1.54 2.31 -21.60
CA ALA A 196 -2.74 3.13 -21.68
C ALA A 196 -2.53 4.53 -21.07
N ALA A 197 -1.78 4.63 -19.97
CA ALA A 197 -1.43 5.90 -19.34
C ALA A 197 -0.55 6.78 -20.23
N VAL A 198 0.40 6.19 -20.98
CA VAL A 198 1.23 6.94 -21.95
C VAL A 198 0.38 7.52 -23.09
N VAL A 199 -0.59 6.76 -23.59
CA VAL A 199 -1.52 7.24 -24.62
C VAL A 199 -2.38 8.40 -24.09
N LEU A 200 -2.93 8.26 -22.88
CA LEU A 200 -3.67 9.35 -22.23
C LEU A 200 -2.83 10.60 -22.02
N LEU A 201 -1.57 10.45 -21.59
CA LEU A 201 -0.65 11.58 -21.43
C LEU A 201 -0.37 12.28 -22.76
N GLY A 202 -0.24 11.53 -23.86
CA GLY A 202 -0.08 12.10 -25.20
C GLY A 202 -1.31 12.91 -25.64
N ILE A 203 -2.51 12.37 -25.40
CA ILE A 203 -3.77 13.07 -25.70
C ILE A 203 -3.93 14.32 -24.81
N LEU A 204 -3.62 14.22 -23.52
CA LEU A 204 -3.67 15.33 -22.57
C LEU A 204 -2.68 16.44 -22.95
N ALA A 205 -1.45 16.07 -23.33
CA ALA A 205 -0.43 17.01 -23.80
C ALA A 205 -0.85 17.72 -25.09
N GLY A 206 -1.45 16.99 -26.04
CA GLY A 206 -2.01 17.58 -27.27
C GLY A 206 -3.17 18.53 -27.00
N ALA A 207 -4.07 18.18 -26.08
CA ALA A 207 -5.20 19.03 -25.68
C ALA A 207 -4.76 20.30 -24.93
N ILE A 208 -3.75 20.20 -24.04
CA ILE A 208 -3.17 21.36 -23.35
C ILE A 208 -2.44 22.27 -24.34
N TRP A 209 -1.68 21.69 -25.27
CA TRP A 209 -0.99 22.46 -26.31
C TRP A 209 -1.96 23.23 -27.21
N ALA A 210 -3.06 22.60 -27.63
CA ALA A 210 -4.12 23.27 -28.39
C ALA A 210 -4.78 24.41 -27.58
N ALA A 211 -5.10 24.18 -26.31
CA ALA A 211 -5.72 25.19 -25.45
C ALA A 211 -4.81 26.41 -25.17
N VAL A 212 -3.49 26.24 -25.18
CA VAL A 212 -2.51 27.33 -24.93
C VAL A 212 -2.21 28.14 -26.19
N HIS A 213 -2.39 27.58 -27.39
CA HIS A 213 -2.16 28.27 -28.65
C HIS A 213 -3.40 29.03 -29.21
N GLU A 214 -4.58 28.94 -28.57
CA GLU A 214 -5.82 29.67 -28.94
C GLU A 214 -5.73 31.21 -28.71
N GLU A 215 -4.74 31.75 -27.98
CA GLU A 215 -4.69 33.18 -27.63
C GLU A 215 -4.34 34.15 -28.79
N GLY A 216 -4.12 33.63 -30.01
CA GLY A 216 -3.88 34.44 -31.21
C GLY A 216 -5.13 34.87 -31.99
N GLY A 217 -6.31 34.29 -31.71
CA GLY A 217 -7.50 34.42 -32.58
C GLY A 217 -8.76 35.00 -31.94
N ALA A 218 -8.73 35.35 -30.65
CA ALA A 218 -9.93 35.70 -29.88
C ALA A 218 -10.37 37.19 -30.01
N ARG A 219 -10.54 37.68 -31.24
CA ARG A 219 -11.28 38.94 -31.52
C ARG A 219 -12.18 38.80 -32.74
N GLU A 220 -13.08 37.82 -32.76
CA GLU A 220 -14.30 37.88 -33.57
C GLU A 220 -15.18 36.67 -33.27
N ALA A 221 -16.10 36.82 -32.33
CA ALA A 221 -17.41 36.16 -32.27
C ALA A 221 -18.09 36.49 -30.94
N ALA A 222 -18.31 37.78 -30.72
CA ALA A 222 -19.39 38.21 -29.83
C ALA A 222 -20.69 38.10 -30.62
N ALA A 223 -21.46 37.03 -30.44
CA ALA A 223 -22.91 37.03 -30.63
C ALA A 223 -23.52 35.68 -30.21
N GLU A 224 -24.60 35.78 -29.44
CA GLU A 224 -25.73 34.83 -29.37
C GLU A 224 -25.69 33.64 -28.39
N GLN A 225 -26.05 33.95 -27.14
CA GLN A 225 -26.90 33.09 -26.29
C GLN A 225 -28.38 33.41 -26.56
N PRO A 226 -29.31 32.43 -26.46
CA PRO A 226 -30.26 32.38 -25.33
C PRO A 226 -30.72 30.92 -24.95
N PRO A 227 -31.72 30.66 -24.07
CA PRO A 227 -31.51 30.42 -22.62
C PRO A 227 -32.17 29.13 -22.03
N ALA A 228 -31.93 28.93 -20.73
CA ALA A 228 -32.75 28.23 -19.71
C ALA A 228 -32.70 26.68 -19.57
N ALA A 229 -32.30 26.20 -18.39
CA ALA A 229 -33.21 25.64 -17.38
C ALA A 229 -32.49 25.27 -16.06
N THR A 230 -33.17 25.58 -14.96
CA THR A 230 -32.79 25.49 -13.54
C THR A 230 -32.97 24.10 -12.90
N ALA A 231 -31.95 23.64 -12.16
CA ALA A 231 -31.92 22.99 -10.81
C ALA A 231 -32.66 21.64 -10.55
N PRO A 232 -32.33 20.84 -9.48
CA PRO A 232 -31.48 21.18 -8.31
C PRO A 232 -30.49 20.10 -7.76
N ALA A 233 -29.52 20.64 -7.00
CA ALA A 233 -28.89 20.21 -5.74
C ALA A 233 -28.52 18.74 -5.40
N GLY A 234 -27.23 18.55 -5.07
CA GLY A 234 -26.70 17.55 -4.13
C GLY A 234 -25.23 17.87 -3.80
N GLY A 235 -24.95 18.34 -2.57
CA GLY A 235 -23.66 18.89 -2.10
C GLY A 235 -22.55 17.86 -1.85
N GLY A 236 -21.33 18.21 -1.40
CA GLY A 236 -20.74 19.50 -1.02
C GLY A 236 -19.20 19.37 -1.00
N GLY A 237 -18.47 20.47 -1.23
CA GLY A 237 -17.58 21.09 -0.24
C GLY A 237 -16.10 20.72 -0.47
N GLY A 238 -15.12 21.61 -0.51
CA GLY A 238 -15.06 23.06 -0.29
C GLY A 238 -13.69 23.59 -0.74
N ALA A 239 -13.63 24.90 -0.92
CA ALA A 239 -12.57 25.68 -1.58
C ALA A 239 -11.21 25.70 -0.86
N GLY A 240 -10.13 25.85 -1.64
CA GLY A 240 -8.77 26.12 -1.18
C GLY A 240 -8.18 27.44 -1.71
N GLY A 241 -9.02 28.46 -1.95
CA GLY A 241 -8.58 29.82 -2.30
C GLY A 241 -8.21 30.65 -1.07
N GLY A 242 -7.44 30.09 -0.13
CA GLY A 242 -7.05 30.79 1.10
C GLY A 242 -6.15 31.99 0.82
N ALA A 243 -6.37 33.11 1.53
CA ALA A 243 -5.48 34.25 1.52
C ALA A 243 -4.07 33.84 2.01
N PRO A 244 -2.98 34.43 1.48
CA PRO A 244 -1.63 34.13 1.95
C PRO A 244 -1.50 34.46 3.44
N ALA A 245 -1.10 33.49 4.26
CA ALA A 245 -0.92 33.65 5.70
C ALA A 245 0.57 33.59 6.10
N THR A 246 0.94 34.32 7.15
CA THR A 246 2.27 34.25 7.79
C THR A 246 2.30 33.26 8.96
N GLY A 247 1.15 32.69 9.32
CA GLY A 247 1.00 31.65 10.34
C GLY A 247 -0.04 30.64 9.90
N LEU A 248 0.27 29.34 10.01
CA LEU A 248 -0.63 28.25 9.63
C LEU A 248 -0.41 27.03 10.51
N GLU A 249 -1.49 26.30 10.76
CA GLU A 249 -1.42 24.97 11.36
C GLU A 249 -1.65 23.88 10.32
N VAL A 250 -0.85 22.83 10.39
CA VAL A 250 -1.07 21.59 9.64
C VAL A 250 -1.09 20.41 10.60
N ARG A 251 -2.03 19.50 10.41
CA ARG A 251 -2.27 18.38 11.33
C ARG A 251 -2.05 17.05 10.62
N ALA A 252 -1.21 16.18 11.18
CA ALA A 252 -1.23 14.77 10.82
C ALA A 252 -2.41 14.12 11.55
N VAL A 253 -3.33 13.54 10.79
CA VAL A 253 -4.57 12.95 11.27
C VAL A 253 -4.61 11.46 10.94
N ARG A 254 -5.59 10.76 11.53
CA ARG A 254 -5.75 9.30 11.37
C ARG A 254 -5.65 8.84 9.93
N SER A 255 -5.05 7.67 9.76
CA SER A 255 -4.88 6.99 8.47
C SER A 255 -3.78 7.61 7.59
N LEU A 256 -2.69 8.10 8.20
CA LEU A 256 -1.48 8.57 7.52
C LEU A 256 -1.79 9.69 6.51
N ARG A 257 -2.39 10.79 6.97
CA ARG A 257 -2.78 11.94 6.12
C ARG A 257 -2.52 13.26 6.82
N PHE A 258 -2.22 14.29 6.05
CA PHE A 258 -2.39 15.67 6.53
C PHE A 258 -3.86 16.08 6.41
N ASN A 259 -4.33 16.94 7.31
CA ASN A 259 -5.68 17.52 7.26
C ASN A 259 -5.91 18.39 6.01
N SER A 260 -4.84 18.89 5.38
CA SER A 260 -4.89 19.61 4.11
C SER A 260 -3.79 19.14 3.16
N GLN A 261 -4.13 19.07 1.87
CA GLN A 261 -3.21 18.76 0.77
C GLN A 261 -2.73 20.02 0.02
N GLN A 262 -3.27 21.18 0.35
CA GLN A 262 -2.88 22.47 -0.21
C GLN A 262 -2.75 23.52 0.89
N LEU A 263 -1.60 24.17 0.96
CA LEU A 263 -1.33 25.27 1.88
C LEU A 263 -0.98 26.52 1.06
N VAL A 264 -1.39 27.68 1.55
CA VAL A 264 -1.07 28.97 0.93
C VAL A 264 -0.42 29.85 1.98
N VAL A 265 0.78 30.34 1.70
CA VAL A 265 1.56 31.17 2.63
C VAL A 265 2.03 32.45 1.95
N ALA A 266 2.33 33.47 2.75
CA ALA A 266 2.89 34.73 2.24
C ALA A 266 4.29 34.51 1.65
N ALA A 267 4.54 34.97 0.43
CA ALA A 267 5.87 34.93 -0.16
C ALA A 267 6.81 36.03 0.39
N ASN A 268 8.12 35.75 0.37
CA ASN A 268 9.20 36.66 0.77
C ASN A 268 9.09 37.22 2.21
N GLN A 269 8.35 36.53 3.09
CA GLN A 269 8.23 36.89 4.50
C GLN A 269 8.48 35.65 5.38
N PRO A 270 8.91 35.83 6.64
CA PRO A 270 8.93 34.74 7.62
C PRO A 270 7.52 34.18 7.83
N VAL A 271 7.38 32.87 7.62
CA VAL A 271 6.16 32.10 7.85
C VAL A 271 6.43 31.09 8.94
N THR A 272 5.55 31.04 9.95
CA THR A 272 5.57 30.02 10.99
C THR A 272 4.51 28.96 10.67
N ILE A 273 4.94 27.70 10.55
CA ILE A 273 4.04 26.57 10.38
C ILE A 273 4.10 25.71 11.64
N THR A 274 2.94 25.55 12.28
CA THR A 274 2.76 24.67 13.42
C THR A 274 2.30 23.31 12.92
N PHE A 275 3.11 22.28 13.13
CA PHE A 275 2.76 20.90 12.84
C PHE A 275 2.21 20.23 14.10
N ILE A 276 1.04 19.62 14.01
CA ILE A 276 0.42 18.89 15.13
C ILE A 276 0.21 17.45 14.69
N ASN A 277 0.76 16.49 15.42
CA ASN A 277 0.49 15.08 15.16
C ASN A 277 -0.61 14.55 16.09
N GLU A 278 -1.76 14.25 15.50
CA GLU A 278 -2.95 13.68 16.16
C GLU A 278 -3.17 12.20 15.80
N ASP A 279 -2.33 11.61 14.96
CA ASP A 279 -2.43 10.20 14.54
C ASP A 279 -1.80 9.28 15.59
N THR A 280 -2.56 8.99 16.65
CA THR A 280 -2.11 8.26 17.85
C THR A 280 -1.25 7.04 17.54
N GLY A 281 -0.04 7.00 18.10
CA GLY A 281 0.91 5.89 17.95
C GLY A 281 1.71 5.92 16.64
N GLN A 282 1.47 6.87 15.73
CA GLN A 282 2.27 7.06 14.53
C GLN A 282 3.29 8.18 14.72
N VAL A 283 4.46 7.98 14.15
CA VAL A 283 5.51 9.01 14.06
C VAL A 283 5.42 9.72 12.71
N HIS A 284 5.42 11.05 12.76
CA HIS A 284 5.34 11.89 11.57
C HIS A 284 6.26 13.09 11.71
N ASP A 285 6.64 13.64 10.56
CA ASP A 285 7.28 14.93 10.41
C ASP A 285 6.55 15.73 9.33
N PHE A 286 6.88 17.02 9.22
CA PHE A 286 6.45 17.85 8.11
C PHE A 286 7.65 18.51 7.47
N THR A 287 7.91 18.18 6.20
CA THR A 287 9.09 18.63 5.48
C THR A 287 8.70 19.28 4.15
N ILE A 288 9.30 20.44 3.85
CA ILE A 288 9.08 21.25 2.64
C ILE A 288 10.27 21.10 1.68
N TRP A 289 9.96 20.93 0.41
CA TRP A 289 10.88 20.69 -0.69
C TRP A 289 10.61 21.65 -1.85
N ARG A 290 11.61 21.88 -2.71
CA ARG A 290 11.40 22.66 -3.92
C ARG A 290 10.36 22.01 -4.84
N ASN A 291 10.42 20.69 -4.96
CA ASN A 291 9.47 19.90 -5.75
C ASN A 291 9.52 18.42 -5.32
N ARG A 292 8.58 17.62 -5.85
CA ARG A 292 8.48 16.18 -5.56
C ARG A 292 9.71 15.39 -6.02
N GLN A 293 10.37 15.78 -7.11
CA GLN A 293 11.51 15.04 -7.65
C GLN A 293 12.70 15.13 -6.69
N GLU A 294 12.97 16.32 -6.13
CA GLU A 294 14.02 16.53 -5.14
C GLU A 294 13.75 15.74 -3.84
N ALA A 295 12.50 15.68 -3.40
CA ALA A 295 12.11 14.87 -2.24
C ALA A 295 12.38 13.37 -2.46
N GLN A 296 12.05 12.85 -3.65
CA GLN A 296 12.26 11.44 -3.98
C GLN A 296 13.73 11.08 -4.23
N ALA A 297 14.53 12.05 -4.65
CA ALA A 297 15.97 11.88 -4.86
C ALA A 297 16.79 11.98 -3.56
N GLY A 298 16.16 12.22 -2.40
CA GLY A 298 16.86 12.43 -1.14
C GLY A 298 17.66 13.74 -1.13
N GLY A 299 17.14 14.79 -1.79
CA GLY A 299 17.78 16.10 -1.83
C GLY A 299 17.81 16.79 -0.46
N ARG A 300 18.20 18.08 -0.45
CA ARG A 300 18.19 18.86 0.79
C ARG A 300 16.81 19.53 0.97
N PRO A 301 16.10 19.30 2.10
CA PRO A 301 14.84 19.98 2.35
C PRO A 301 15.06 21.49 2.54
N LEU A 302 14.04 22.28 2.20
CA LEU A 302 14.02 23.72 2.43
C LEU A 302 13.80 24.05 3.90
N ALA A 303 12.93 23.28 4.57
CA ALA A 303 12.68 23.29 6.00
C ALA A 303 11.97 21.99 6.39
N GLY A 304 12.06 21.60 7.66
CA GLY A 304 11.32 20.46 8.19
C GLY A 304 11.27 20.48 9.71
N THR A 305 10.32 19.75 10.28
CA THR A 305 10.24 19.50 11.73
C THR A 305 11.09 18.30 12.12
N GLU A 306 11.30 18.11 13.42
CA GLU A 306 11.78 16.82 13.93
C GLU A 306 10.68 15.75 13.84
N PHE A 307 11.07 14.49 14.07
CA PHE A 307 10.14 13.37 14.16
C PHE A 307 9.32 13.46 15.44
N CYS A 308 8.01 13.39 15.27
CA CYS A 308 7.04 13.70 16.32
C CYS A 308 6.04 12.53 16.41
N THR A 309 6.02 11.79 17.53
CA THR A 309 5.04 10.72 17.78
C THR A 309 3.80 11.27 18.49
N ALA A 310 2.61 11.01 17.96
CA ALA A 310 1.36 11.56 18.50
C ALA A 310 1.04 11.10 19.94
N PRO A 311 0.47 11.97 20.79
CA PRO A 311 0.16 13.39 20.53
C PRO A 311 1.39 14.28 20.71
N CYS A 312 1.68 15.14 19.74
CA CYS A 312 2.81 16.07 19.83
C CYS A 312 2.62 17.26 18.88
N GLN A 313 3.42 18.32 19.09
CA GLN A 313 3.39 19.53 18.29
C GLN A 313 4.81 20.06 18.08
N GLU A 314 5.11 20.41 16.85
CA GLU A 314 6.37 21.02 16.43
C GLU A 314 6.11 22.32 15.67
N THR A 315 7.12 23.19 15.59
CA THR A 315 7.04 24.42 14.80
C THR A 315 8.24 24.54 13.89
N LEU A 316 8.01 25.02 12.67
CA LEU A 316 9.07 25.37 11.74
C LEU A 316 8.87 26.80 11.25
N ASN A 317 9.98 27.50 11.07
CA ASN A 317 10.00 28.82 10.45
C ASN A 317 10.66 28.73 9.08
N VAL A 318 10.02 29.29 8.07
CA VAL A 318 10.53 29.27 6.69
C VAL A 318 10.24 30.58 5.99
N THR A 319 11.13 30.97 5.08
CA THR A 319 10.90 32.09 4.15
C THR A 319 11.03 31.55 2.74
N LEU A 320 9.97 31.69 1.95
CA LEU A 320 9.87 31.11 0.61
C LEU A 320 9.71 32.21 -0.42
N ALA A 321 10.44 32.11 -1.54
CA ALA A 321 10.17 32.94 -2.71
C ALA A 321 8.80 32.58 -3.31
N PRO A 322 8.15 33.47 -4.09
CA PRO A 322 6.90 33.16 -4.75
C PRO A 322 7.03 31.91 -5.62
N GLY A 323 6.07 31.00 -5.52
CA GLY A 323 6.10 29.76 -6.29
C GLY A 323 5.35 28.60 -5.64
N ASN A 324 5.42 27.45 -6.32
CA ASN A 324 4.85 26.20 -5.87
C ASN A 324 5.94 25.29 -5.30
N TYR A 325 5.66 24.74 -4.13
CA TYR A 325 6.52 23.86 -3.36
C TYR A 325 5.79 22.56 -3.07
N TYR A 326 6.57 21.55 -2.68
CA TYR A 326 6.05 20.25 -2.28
C TYR A 326 6.30 20.04 -0.80
N PHE A 327 5.35 19.45 -0.08
CA PHE A 327 5.58 18.99 1.27
C PHE A 327 5.18 17.53 1.44
N ASN A 328 5.85 16.82 2.34
CA ASN A 328 5.51 15.47 2.74
C ASN A 328 5.90 15.16 4.19
N CYS A 329 5.43 14.02 4.68
CA CYS A 329 6.04 13.30 5.79
C CYS A 329 7.11 12.37 5.21
N THR A 330 8.34 12.44 5.71
CA THR A 330 9.47 11.64 5.23
C THR A 330 9.40 10.19 5.73
N VAL A 331 8.66 9.94 6.82
CA VAL A 331 8.35 8.57 7.30
C VAL A 331 7.34 7.88 6.37
N HIS A 332 6.37 8.63 5.82
CA HIS A 332 5.29 8.13 4.96
C HIS A 332 5.23 8.84 3.60
N PRO A 333 6.31 8.78 2.79
CA PRO A 333 6.52 9.67 1.65
C PRO A 333 5.58 9.42 0.46
N GLN A 334 4.86 8.29 0.43
CA GLN A 334 3.90 7.97 -0.62
C GLN A 334 2.45 8.34 -0.25
N GLN A 335 2.13 8.38 1.05
CA GLN A 335 0.78 8.54 1.56
C GLN A 335 0.51 9.98 2.01
N MET A 336 1.50 10.64 2.60
CA MET A 336 1.36 11.95 3.25
C MET A 336 2.08 13.02 2.45
N THR A 337 1.37 13.62 1.50
CA THR A 337 1.96 14.61 0.59
C THR A 337 0.98 15.74 0.30
N GLY A 338 1.52 16.91 -0.07
CA GLY A 338 0.72 18.04 -0.51
C GLY A 338 1.53 19.11 -1.23
N THR A 339 0.87 20.21 -1.54
CA THR A 339 1.42 21.36 -2.26
C THR A 339 1.36 22.62 -1.41
N LEU A 340 2.44 23.38 -1.38
CA LEU A 340 2.47 24.67 -0.70
C LEU A 340 2.69 25.77 -1.74
N VAL A 341 1.81 26.76 -1.77
CA VAL A 341 1.89 27.91 -2.67
C VAL A 341 2.33 29.12 -1.87
N ALA A 342 3.50 29.67 -2.17
CA ALA A 342 3.93 30.96 -1.64
C ALA A 342 3.54 32.06 -2.64
N ARG A 343 2.75 33.04 -2.22
CA ARG A 343 2.34 34.16 -3.08
C ARG A 343 2.12 35.45 -2.33
#